data_AF-A0A653V0P9-F1
#
_entry.id   AF-A0A653V0P9-F1
#
_cell.length_a   1.000
_cell.length_b   1.000
_cell.length_c   1.000
_cell.angle_alpha   90.00
_cell.angle_beta   90.00
_cell.angle_gamma   90.00
#
_symmetry.space_group_name_H-M   'P 1'
#
loop_
_entity.id
_entity.type
_entity.pdbx_description
1 polymer ?
#
loop_
_entity_poly.entity_id
_entity_poly.type
_entity_poly.pdbx_seq_one_letter_code
_entity_poly.pdbx_strand_id
1 'polypeptide(L)'
;MAAKTHLLAEHNSACERAKNSSCHCFCHGAGHQIDLLTRAVSCTTDGENSIHQLALDLESVYGGFHLNVRDTQTRSRRRVPDDLADLNLERGRGATWTETLVLDEALHAAFTLIARSSVHLPPDEREEREVFVRSLAEGALKIVGGDVETHNICDSHVWCSVLAEANANPTAPRSTDPASPLYGRICYPRGATARTPSTLNTVRAGGLRHVQSILDATSNTSARLSILNLMGAASCPDLWHHPAAVRYSLLPFVTDTAWPPEETTELARASGFNEMQKRWERRGNW
;
A
#
# COMPACT_ATOMS: atom_id res chain seq x y z
N MET A 1 -25.94 -15.08 13.81
CA MET A 1 -24.67 -14.33 13.76
C MET A 1 -23.56 -15.36 13.71
N ALA A 2 -22.93 -15.55 12.55
CA ALA A 2 -21.80 -16.47 12.43
C ALA A 2 -20.56 -15.83 13.09
N ALA A 3 -19.87 -16.61 13.91
CA ALA A 3 -18.62 -16.18 14.54
C ALA A 3 -17.59 -15.82 13.45
N LYS A 4 -16.96 -14.65 13.57
CA LYS A 4 -15.83 -14.25 12.72
C LYS A 4 -14.67 -15.22 13.01
N THR A 5 -14.46 -16.17 12.11
CA THR A 5 -13.37 -17.13 12.20
C THR A 5 -12.03 -16.38 12.12
N HIS A 6 -11.28 -16.35 13.22
CA HIS A 6 -9.89 -15.88 13.21
C HIS A 6 -9.07 -16.84 12.34
N LEU A 7 -8.45 -16.31 11.28
CA LEU A 7 -7.88 -17.10 10.18
C LEU A 7 -6.51 -17.75 10.49
N LEU A 8 -5.91 -17.47 11.65
CA LEU A 8 -4.73 -18.15 12.21
C LEU A 8 -4.82 -18.12 13.75
N ALA A 9 -4.31 -19.17 14.41
CA ALA A 9 -4.48 -19.40 15.87
C ALA A 9 -3.89 -18.31 16.78
N GLU A 10 -3.10 -17.37 16.24
CA GLU A 10 -2.58 -16.20 16.98
C GLU A 10 -2.64 -14.91 16.14
N HIS A 11 -3.69 -14.69 15.33
CA HIS A 11 -3.85 -13.40 14.63
C HIS A 11 -4.48 -12.34 15.54
N ASN A 12 -3.69 -11.35 15.98
CA ASN A 12 -4.20 -10.24 16.79
C ASN A 12 -5.09 -9.31 15.93
N SER A 13 -6.37 -9.18 16.28
CA SER A 13 -7.35 -8.27 15.65
C SER A 13 -6.93 -6.78 15.63
N ALA A 14 -5.84 -6.42 16.32
CA ALA A 14 -5.21 -5.11 16.25
C ALA A 14 -4.43 -4.85 14.95
N CYS A 15 -4.04 -5.90 14.19
CA CYS A 15 -3.34 -5.79 12.89
C CYS A 15 -4.25 -5.37 11.74
N GLU A 16 -5.42 -6.00 11.67
CA GLU A 16 -6.42 -5.71 10.63
C GLU A 16 -6.82 -4.23 10.73
N ARG A 17 -6.92 -3.73 11.97
CA ARG A 17 -7.23 -2.35 12.37
C ARG A 17 -5.99 -1.45 12.57
N ALA A 18 -4.83 -1.80 11.99
CA ALA A 18 -3.58 -1.10 12.28
C ALA A 18 -3.66 0.38 11.87
N LYS A 19 -3.58 1.27 12.87
CA LYS A 19 -3.58 2.74 12.69
C LYS A 19 -2.20 3.31 12.33
N ASN A 20 -1.14 2.50 12.41
CA ASN A 20 0.25 2.90 12.25
C ASN A 20 1.01 1.96 11.30
N SER A 21 2.09 2.46 10.71
CA SER A 21 2.94 1.81 9.69
C SER A 21 3.88 0.77 10.31
N SER A 22 4.26 1.02 11.56
CA SER A 22 5.04 0.11 12.38
C SER A 22 4.19 -1.10 12.78
N CYS A 23 4.26 -2.17 11.99
CA CYS A 23 3.58 -3.41 12.28
C CYS A 23 4.39 -4.24 13.31
N HIS A 24 4.01 -4.17 14.59
CA HIS A 24 4.56 -5.03 15.66
C HIS A 24 3.67 -6.26 15.96
N CYS A 25 2.77 -6.57 15.05
CA CYS A 25 1.58 -7.34 15.37
C CYS A 25 1.61 -8.79 14.86
N PHE A 26 2.79 -9.28 14.48
CA PHE A 26 3.05 -10.66 14.04
C PHE A 26 2.26 -11.10 12.77
N CYS A 27 1.54 -10.21 12.08
CA CYS A 27 0.90 -10.54 10.79
C CYS A 27 1.88 -10.59 9.62
N HIS A 28 3.18 -10.41 9.89
CA HIS A 28 4.23 -10.42 8.88
C HIS A 28 3.97 -9.41 7.74
N GLY A 29 3.15 -8.38 8.00
CA GLY A 29 2.81 -7.31 7.07
C GLY A 29 1.90 -7.66 5.89
N ALA A 30 1.72 -8.93 5.55
CA ALA A 30 0.87 -9.38 4.44
C ALA A 30 -0.63 -9.05 4.64
N GLY A 31 -1.09 -8.99 5.89
CA GLY A 31 -2.44 -8.56 6.27
C GLY A 31 -2.53 -7.11 6.76
N HIS A 32 -1.49 -6.29 6.58
CA HIS A 32 -1.48 -4.91 7.05
C HIS A 32 -2.57 -4.08 6.36
N GLN A 33 -3.37 -3.35 7.15
CA GLN A 33 -4.47 -2.50 6.68
C GLN A 33 -5.53 -3.23 5.82
N ILE A 34 -5.61 -4.56 5.94
CA ILE A 34 -6.59 -5.35 5.19
C ILE A 34 -8.03 -4.98 5.52
N ASP A 35 -8.32 -4.51 6.75
CA ASP A 35 -9.63 -3.97 7.12
C ASP A 35 -9.96 -2.72 6.29
N LEU A 36 -9.04 -1.75 6.24
CA LEU A 36 -9.25 -0.53 5.45
C LEU A 36 -9.39 -0.86 3.95
N LEU A 37 -8.59 -1.79 3.43
CA LEU A 37 -8.71 -2.26 2.04
C LEU A 37 -10.07 -2.88 1.77
N THR A 38 -10.48 -3.82 2.62
CA THR A 38 -11.78 -4.49 2.51
C THR A 38 -12.91 -3.47 2.57
N ARG A 39 -12.87 -2.59 3.57
CA ARG A 39 -13.87 -1.54 3.77
C ARG A 39 -13.94 -0.58 2.60
N ALA A 40 -12.82 -0.19 2.01
CA ALA A 40 -12.79 0.65 0.83
C ALA A 40 -13.41 -0.04 -0.39
N VAL A 41 -13.12 -1.32 -0.61
CA VAL A 41 -13.66 -2.03 -1.78
C VAL A 41 -15.12 -2.46 -1.62
N SER A 42 -15.63 -2.62 -0.39
CA SER A 42 -17.04 -2.93 -0.10
C SER A 42 -17.80 -1.76 0.56
N CYS A 43 -17.31 -0.52 0.36
CA CYS A 43 -17.86 0.69 0.94
C CYS A 43 -19.32 0.95 0.51
N THR A 44 -20.15 1.42 1.45
CA THR A 44 -21.57 1.74 1.23
C THR A 44 -21.85 3.23 1.45
N THR A 45 -23.03 3.71 1.05
CA THR A 45 -23.48 5.07 1.38
C THR A 45 -23.78 5.21 2.88
N ASP A 46 -24.38 4.17 3.48
CA ASP A 46 -24.94 4.21 4.83
C ASP A 46 -24.48 3.00 5.67
N GLY A 47 -24.64 3.09 6.99
CA GLY A 47 -24.31 2.02 7.93
C GLY A 47 -22.87 2.05 8.46
N GLU A 48 -22.45 0.95 9.08
CA GLU A 48 -21.15 0.85 9.77
C GLU A 48 -19.94 0.90 8.81
N ASN A 49 -20.11 0.47 7.55
CA ASN A 49 -19.10 0.60 6.49
C ASN A 49 -19.39 1.74 5.51
N SER A 50 -20.06 2.80 5.99
CA SER A 50 -20.33 3.98 5.16
C SER A 50 -19.05 4.71 4.77
N ILE A 51 -19.09 5.39 3.62
CA ILE A 51 -17.99 6.24 3.15
C ILE A 51 -17.59 7.32 4.16
N HIS A 52 -18.56 7.86 4.89
CA HIS A 52 -18.31 8.83 5.95
C HIS A 52 -17.48 8.22 7.09
N GLN A 53 -17.88 7.04 7.58
CA GLN A 53 -17.14 6.35 8.64
C GLN A 53 -15.74 5.93 8.18
N LEU A 54 -15.61 5.48 6.94
CA LEU A 54 -14.31 5.14 6.36
C LEU A 54 -13.41 6.38 6.25
N ALA A 55 -13.94 7.53 5.81
CA ALA A 55 -13.16 8.77 5.73
C ALA A 55 -12.60 9.19 7.10
N LEU A 56 -13.41 9.11 8.16
CA LEU A 56 -12.95 9.39 9.54
C LEU A 56 -11.84 8.44 10.00
N ASP A 57 -11.94 7.16 9.63
CA ASP A 57 -10.93 6.18 9.98
C ASP A 57 -9.64 6.38 9.18
N LEU A 58 -9.74 6.70 7.89
CA LEU A 58 -8.60 7.05 7.04
C LEU A 58 -7.90 8.30 7.56
N GLU A 59 -8.63 9.35 7.94
CA GLU A 59 -8.06 10.55 8.57
C GLU A 59 -7.37 10.20 9.90
N SER A 60 -7.94 9.26 10.67
CA SER A 60 -7.29 8.78 11.89
C SER A 60 -6.00 8.02 11.64
N VAL A 61 -5.83 7.37 10.48
CA VAL A 61 -4.66 6.55 10.15
C VAL A 61 -3.60 7.35 9.40
N TYR A 62 -3.99 8.13 8.39
CA TYR A 62 -3.09 8.85 7.49
C TYR A 62 -2.98 10.35 7.81
N GLY A 63 -3.88 10.88 8.64
CA GLY A 63 -4.04 12.32 8.82
C GLY A 63 -5.00 12.91 7.78
N GLY A 64 -5.27 14.21 7.94
CA GLY A 64 -6.08 14.97 6.99
C GLY A 64 -5.29 15.38 5.75
N PHE A 65 -6.00 15.98 4.80
CA PHE A 65 -5.38 16.58 3.62
C PHE A 65 -4.97 18.03 3.91
N HIS A 66 -3.69 18.31 3.74
CA HIS A 66 -3.08 19.57 4.14
C HIS A 66 -3.27 20.62 3.04
N LEU A 67 -3.47 21.87 3.45
CA LEU A 67 -3.58 23.00 2.51
C LEU A 67 -2.28 23.26 1.75
N ASN A 68 -1.14 23.02 2.41
CA ASN A 68 0.19 23.09 1.82
C ASN A 68 1.20 22.35 2.73
N VAL A 69 2.45 22.22 2.27
CA VAL A 69 3.51 21.47 3.00
C VAL A 69 3.85 22.10 4.37
N ARG A 70 3.51 23.37 4.60
CA ARG A 70 3.72 24.09 5.86
C ARG A 70 2.47 24.15 6.74
N ASP A 71 1.38 23.48 6.37
CA ASP A 71 0.19 23.40 7.19
C ASP A 71 0.48 22.61 8.47
N THR A 72 0.30 23.25 9.62
CA THR A 72 0.44 22.66 10.95
C THR A 72 -0.88 22.49 11.68
N GLN A 73 -1.99 22.95 11.08
CA GLN A 73 -3.32 22.83 11.68
C GLN A 73 -3.97 21.51 11.31
N THR A 74 -3.77 21.05 10.09
CA THR A 74 -4.24 19.74 9.67
C THR A 74 -3.54 18.64 10.45
N ARG A 75 -4.33 17.67 10.92
CA ARG A 75 -3.78 16.51 11.64
C ARG A 75 -2.86 15.73 10.71
N SER A 76 -1.58 15.65 11.05
CA SER A 76 -0.65 14.74 10.40
C SER A 76 -0.54 13.42 11.17
N ARG A 77 -0.42 12.31 10.43
CA ARG A 77 0.04 11.03 11.02
C ARG A 77 1.46 11.14 11.56
N ARG A 78 2.29 11.97 10.94
CA ARG A 78 3.71 12.10 11.28
C ARG A 78 3.90 13.24 12.27
N ARG A 79 4.99 13.15 13.03
CA ARG A 79 5.41 14.27 13.88
C ARG A 79 5.82 15.43 12.97
N VAL A 80 5.01 16.48 12.98
CA VAL A 80 5.30 17.75 12.31
C VAL A 80 6.61 18.32 12.88
N PRO A 81 7.57 18.74 12.05
CA PRO A 81 8.78 19.40 12.53
C PRO A 81 8.46 20.67 13.32
N ASP A 82 9.06 20.82 14.50
CA ASP A 82 8.81 21.99 15.38
C ASP A 82 9.28 23.31 14.72
N ASP A 83 10.26 23.22 13.81
CA ASP A 83 10.83 24.31 13.03
C ASP A 83 10.30 24.35 11.58
N LEU A 84 9.11 23.78 11.32
CA LEU A 84 8.62 23.60 9.96
C LEU A 84 8.65 24.89 9.15
N ALA A 85 8.31 26.05 9.73
CA ALA A 85 8.28 27.34 9.03
C ALA A 85 9.61 27.71 8.34
N ASP A 86 10.74 27.40 8.96
CA ASP A 86 12.08 27.78 8.48
C ASP A 86 12.78 26.66 7.71
N LEU A 87 12.17 25.48 7.68
CA LEU A 87 12.73 24.29 7.05
C LEU A 87 12.88 24.48 5.53
N ASN A 88 14.06 24.16 5.00
CA ASN A 88 14.28 24.07 3.56
C ASN A 88 13.61 22.79 3.03
N LEU A 89 12.50 22.95 2.31
CA LEU A 89 11.68 21.84 1.82
C LEU A 89 12.33 21.03 0.69
N GLU A 90 13.42 21.52 0.09
CA GLU A 90 14.10 20.84 -1.01
C GLU A 90 15.25 19.93 -0.55
N ARG A 91 15.68 20.03 0.72
CA ARG A 91 16.88 19.32 1.23
C ARG A 91 16.71 18.81 2.65
N GLY A 92 17.53 17.81 3.00
CA GLY A 92 17.64 17.28 4.37
C GLY A 92 16.27 16.89 4.96
N ARG A 93 16.01 17.31 6.20
CA ARG A 93 14.77 17.01 6.91
C ARG A 93 13.52 17.56 6.21
N GLY A 94 13.61 18.68 5.49
CA GLY A 94 12.46 19.25 4.78
C GLY A 94 12.07 18.51 3.52
N ALA A 95 13.05 17.99 2.78
CA ALA A 95 12.77 17.06 1.68
C ALA A 95 12.07 15.80 2.20
N THR A 96 12.59 15.20 3.28
CA THR A 96 11.96 14.03 3.91
C THR A 96 10.54 14.33 4.37
N TRP A 97 10.30 15.46 5.03
CA TRP A 97 8.95 15.88 5.42
C TRP A 97 8.01 15.98 4.20
N THR A 98 8.42 16.72 3.18
CA THR A 98 7.62 16.94 1.96
C THR A 98 7.28 15.61 1.27
N GLU A 99 8.27 14.75 1.07
CA GLU A 99 8.05 13.48 0.36
C GLU A 99 7.18 12.52 1.18
N THR A 100 7.37 12.44 2.50
CA THR A 100 6.52 11.60 3.34
C THR A 100 5.07 12.07 3.40
N LEU A 101 4.86 13.39 3.43
CA LEU A 101 3.54 14.00 3.41
C LEU A 101 2.81 13.71 2.08
N VAL A 102 3.50 13.90 0.95
CA VAL A 102 2.99 13.59 -0.40
C VAL A 102 2.56 12.13 -0.51
N LEU A 103 3.35 11.19 0.03
CA LEU A 103 3.01 9.76 -0.03
C LEU A 103 1.83 9.39 0.87
N ASP A 104 1.77 9.93 2.09
CA ASP A 104 0.65 9.66 3.00
C ASP A 104 -0.68 10.19 2.43
N GLU A 105 -0.68 11.40 1.87
CA GLU A 105 -1.87 11.98 1.23
C GLU A 105 -2.26 11.26 -0.05
N ALA A 106 -1.31 10.84 -0.88
CA ALA A 106 -1.63 10.02 -2.04
C ALA A 106 -2.24 8.67 -1.64
N LEU A 107 -1.73 8.02 -0.59
CA LEU A 107 -2.33 6.77 -0.14
C LEU A 107 -3.75 7.00 0.39
N HIS A 108 -3.97 8.04 1.20
CA HIS A 108 -5.29 8.44 1.69
C HIS A 108 -6.27 8.75 0.53
N ALA A 109 -5.84 9.53 -0.46
CA ALA A 109 -6.67 9.86 -1.62
C ALA A 109 -6.96 8.63 -2.49
N ALA A 110 -6.03 7.68 -2.63
CA ALA A 110 -6.26 6.43 -3.35
C ALA A 110 -7.31 5.53 -2.66
N PHE A 111 -7.28 5.43 -1.33
CA PHE A 111 -8.35 4.78 -0.56
C PHE A 111 -9.71 5.45 -0.80
N THR A 112 -9.74 6.79 -0.76
CA THR A 112 -10.97 7.57 -0.98
C THR A 112 -11.53 7.36 -2.38
N LEU A 113 -10.67 7.31 -3.41
CA LEU A 113 -11.06 7.04 -4.78
C LEU A 113 -11.74 5.68 -4.93
N ILE A 114 -11.11 4.63 -4.38
CA ILE A 114 -11.66 3.27 -4.43
C ILE A 114 -12.98 3.20 -3.66
N ALA A 115 -13.05 3.79 -2.46
CA ALA A 115 -14.26 3.84 -1.66
C ALA A 115 -15.43 4.50 -2.41
N ARG A 116 -15.21 5.67 -3.00
CA ARG A 116 -16.22 6.36 -3.82
C ARG A 116 -16.69 5.51 -4.98
N SER A 117 -15.77 4.82 -5.66
CA SER A 117 -16.15 3.93 -6.76
C SER A 117 -17.02 2.77 -6.28
N SER A 118 -16.74 2.21 -5.10
CA SER A 118 -17.46 1.05 -4.54
C SER A 118 -18.87 1.39 -4.04
N VAL A 119 -19.08 2.63 -3.57
CA VAL A 119 -20.40 3.11 -3.17
C VAL A 119 -21.43 3.04 -4.31
N HIS A 120 -20.99 3.23 -5.55
CA HIS A 120 -21.85 3.21 -6.74
C HIS A 120 -22.09 1.81 -7.31
N LEU A 121 -21.52 0.76 -6.72
CA LEU A 121 -21.67 -0.61 -7.20
C LEU A 121 -22.90 -1.32 -6.63
N PRO A 122 -23.40 -2.36 -7.31
CA PRO A 122 -24.28 -3.36 -6.71
C PRO A 122 -23.63 -4.13 -5.54
N PRO A 123 -24.41 -4.72 -4.62
CA PRO A 123 -23.88 -5.51 -3.50
C PRO A 123 -23.00 -6.69 -3.91
N ASP A 124 -23.37 -7.40 -4.97
CA ASP A 124 -22.65 -8.54 -5.52
C ASP A 124 -21.27 -8.13 -6.08
N GLU A 125 -21.19 -7.03 -6.82
CA GLU A 125 -19.89 -6.51 -7.29
C GLU A 125 -18.99 -6.07 -6.13
N ARG A 126 -19.54 -5.50 -5.06
CA ARG A 126 -18.78 -5.17 -3.84
C ARG A 126 -18.25 -6.42 -3.15
N GLU A 127 -19.07 -7.45 -3.07
CA GLU A 127 -18.67 -8.75 -2.51
C GLU A 127 -17.54 -9.38 -3.33
N GLU A 128 -17.63 -9.34 -4.66
CA GLU A 128 -16.55 -9.81 -5.54
C GLU A 128 -15.22 -9.08 -5.31
N ARG A 129 -15.26 -7.74 -5.17
CA ARG A 129 -14.05 -6.97 -4.85
C ARG A 129 -13.49 -7.31 -3.48
N GLU A 130 -14.34 -7.51 -2.48
CA GLU A 130 -13.92 -7.94 -1.14
C GLU A 130 -13.27 -9.33 -1.18
N VAL A 131 -13.88 -10.29 -1.89
CA VAL A 131 -13.31 -11.63 -2.10
C VAL A 131 -11.95 -11.55 -2.80
N PHE A 132 -11.80 -10.69 -3.81
CA PHE A 132 -10.52 -10.46 -4.49
C PHE A 132 -9.43 -9.98 -3.50
N VAL A 133 -9.73 -8.94 -2.69
CA VAL A 133 -8.80 -8.42 -1.67
C VAL A 133 -8.41 -9.47 -0.65
N ARG A 134 -9.40 -10.21 -0.10
CA ARG A 134 -9.15 -11.27 0.89
C ARG A 134 -8.31 -12.40 0.30
N SER A 135 -8.62 -12.84 -0.91
CA SER A 135 -7.87 -13.92 -1.60
C SER A 135 -6.40 -13.57 -1.81
N LEU A 136 -6.10 -12.31 -2.16
CA LEU A 136 -4.72 -11.83 -2.27
C LEU A 136 -4.00 -11.92 -0.92
N ALA A 137 -4.62 -11.44 0.17
CA ALA A 137 -4.01 -11.40 1.49
C ALA A 137 -3.83 -12.80 2.12
N GLU A 138 -4.80 -13.69 1.96
CA GLU A 138 -4.73 -15.05 2.51
C GLU A 138 -3.60 -15.88 1.91
N GLY A 139 -3.43 -15.84 0.58
CA GLY A 139 -2.31 -16.55 -0.04
C GLY A 139 -0.96 -15.92 0.31
N ALA A 140 -0.91 -14.60 0.48
CA ALA A 140 0.28 -13.92 0.97
C ALA A 140 0.69 -14.41 2.37
N LEU A 141 -0.25 -14.53 3.30
CA LEU A 141 0.03 -15.07 4.64
C LEU A 141 0.58 -16.50 4.60
N LYS A 142 0.05 -17.35 3.71
CA LYS A 142 0.54 -18.74 3.53
C LYS A 142 1.93 -18.80 2.91
N ILE A 143 2.23 -17.91 1.96
CA ILE A 143 3.49 -17.92 1.21
C ILE A 143 4.62 -17.26 2.01
N VAL A 144 4.30 -16.22 2.77
CA VAL A 144 5.26 -15.45 3.56
C VAL A 144 5.46 -16.07 4.95
N GLY A 145 4.37 -16.54 5.60
CA GLY A 145 4.40 -17.10 6.96
C GLY A 145 4.52 -18.63 7.06
N GLY A 146 4.66 -19.34 5.94
CA GLY A 146 4.44 -20.79 5.88
C GLY A 146 5.47 -21.68 6.57
N ASP A 147 6.77 -21.32 6.62
CA ASP A 147 7.80 -22.20 7.21
C ASP A 147 9.19 -21.55 7.30
N VAL A 148 9.27 -20.25 7.59
CA VAL A 148 10.57 -19.58 7.67
C VAL A 148 10.92 -19.38 9.14
N GLU A 149 11.83 -20.21 9.65
CA GLU A 149 12.54 -20.03 10.96
C GLU A 149 13.36 -18.72 11.02
N THR A 150 12.94 -17.67 10.34
CA THR A 150 13.62 -16.38 10.28
C THR A 150 12.72 -15.32 10.90
N HIS A 151 12.85 -15.12 12.21
CA HIS A 151 12.24 -14.03 12.96
C HIS A 151 12.71 -12.61 12.54
N ASN A 152 13.42 -12.46 11.42
CA ASN A 152 14.17 -11.26 11.05
C ASN A 152 13.98 -10.79 9.59
N ILE A 153 13.15 -11.44 8.78
CA ILE A 153 12.78 -10.86 7.48
C ILE A 153 11.62 -9.90 7.73
N CYS A 154 11.75 -8.66 7.25
CA CYS A 154 10.69 -7.67 7.34
C CYS A 154 9.63 -8.03 6.29
N ASP A 155 8.81 -9.01 6.63
CA ASP A 155 7.93 -9.78 5.74
C ASP A 155 6.93 -8.92 4.94
N SER A 156 6.52 -7.77 5.49
CA SER A 156 5.71 -6.77 4.79
C SER A 156 6.40 -6.24 3.54
N HIS A 157 7.70 -5.97 3.65
CA HIS A 157 8.49 -5.43 2.55
C HIS A 157 8.60 -6.44 1.41
N VAL A 158 8.67 -7.74 1.75
CA VAL A 158 8.67 -8.82 0.76
C VAL A 158 7.32 -8.88 0.04
N TRP A 159 6.22 -8.75 0.77
CA TRP A 159 4.90 -8.78 0.14
C TRP A 159 4.61 -7.56 -0.74
N CYS A 160 4.87 -6.33 -0.27
CA CYS A 160 4.69 -5.15 -1.12
C CYS A 160 5.68 -5.13 -2.30
N SER A 161 6.85 -5.76 -2.19
CA SER A 161 7.76 -6.01 -3.32
C SER A 161 7.14 -6.90 -4.39
N VAL A 162 6.54 -8.02 -3.98
CA VAL A 162 5.84 -8.94 -4.88
C VAL A 162 4.69 -8.23 -5.59
N LEU A 163 3.92 -7.42 -4.86
CA LEU A 163 2.83 -6.64 -5.44
C LEU A 163 3.34 -5.53 -6.38
N ALA A 164 4.42 -4.83 -6.03
CA ALA A 164 5.03 -3.84 -6.91
C ALA A 164 5.53 -4.47 -8.23
N GLU A 165 6.15 -5.64 -8.15
CA GLU A 165 6.57 -6.37 -9.34
C GLU A 165 5.38 -6.89 -10.15
N ALA A 166 4.34 -7.38 -9.48
CA ALA A 166 3.09 -7.77 -10.11
C ALA A 166 2.43 -6.61 -10.87
N ASN A 167 2.41 -5.41 -10.26
CA ASN A 167 1.84 -4.20 -10.84
C ASN A 167 2.67 -3.64 -11.99
N ALA A 168 3.99 -3.88 -11.99
CA ALA A 168 4.85 -3.44 -13.09
C ALA A 168 4.53 -4.17 -14.41
N ASN A 169 4.05 -5.42 -14.34
CA ASN A 169 3.66 -6.21 -15.51
C ASN A 169 2.43 -7.09 -15.20
N PRO A 170 1.22 -6.52 -15.11
CA PRO A 170 0.04 -7.24 -14.66
C PRO A 170 -0.44 -8.32 -15.65
N THR A 171 0.02 -8.27 -16.91
CA THR A 171 -0.39 -9.15 -18.00
C THR A 171 0.72 -10.07 -18.53
N ALA A 172 1.95 -9.97 -18.01
CA ALA A 172 3.06 -10.76 -18.51
C ALA A 172 3.06 -12.18 -17.89
N PRO A 173 3.30 -13.24 -18.69
CA PRO A 173 3.53 -14.57 -18.15
C PRO A 173 4.74 -14.52 -17.22
N ARG A 174 4.52 -14.82 -15.93
CA ARG A 174 5.55 -14.63 -14.91
C ARG A 174 6.58 -15.75 -14.99
N SER A 175 7.71 -15.44 -15.65
CA SER A 175 8.87 -16.33 -15.73
C SER A 175 9.44 -16.60 -14.33
N THR A 176 9.90 -17.84 -14.11
CA THR A 176 10.71 -18.24 -12.96
C THR A 176 12.14 -17.71 -13.02
N ASP A 177 12.48 -16.91 -14.03
CA ASP A 177 13.78 -16.27 -14.16
C ASP A 177 14.15 -15.45 -12.91
N PRO A 178 15.46 -15.35 -12.62
CA PRO A 178 15.94 -14.50 -11.55
C PRO A 178 15.38 -13.08 -11.72
N ALA A 179 15.00 -12.46 -10.60
CA ALA A 179 14.42 -11.13 -10.59
C ALA A 179 15.20 -10.21 -11.50
N SER A 180 14.49 -9.50 -12.40
CA SER A 180 15.12 -8.43 -13.16
C SER A 180 15.95 -7.58 -12.20
N PRO A 181 17.21 -7.24 -12.53
CA PRO A 181 18.07 -6.45 -11.64
C PRO A 181 17.43 -5.11 -11.26
N LEU A 182 16.44 -4.66 -12.03
CA LEU A 182 15.56 -3.52 -11.74
C LEU A 182 14.75 -3.71 -10.44
N TYR A 183 14.16 -4.88 -10.22
CA TYR A 183 13.34 -5.12 -9.02
C TYR A 183 14.22 -5.39 -7.78
N GLY A 184 15.38 -6.03 -7.95
CA GLY A 184 16.31 -6.31 -6.85
C GLY A 184 16.81 -5.07 -6.11
N ARG A 185 17.01 -3.94 -6.80
CA ARG A 185 17.49 -2.67 -6.21
C ARG A 185 16.40 -1.81 -5.55
N ILE A 186 15.15 -1.98 -5.98
CA ILE A 186 14.06 -1.03 -5.70
C ILE A 186 12.97 -1.67 -4.81
N CYS A 187 12.91 -2.99 -4.75
CA CYS A 187 11.88 -3.73 -4.01
C CYS A 187 12.34 -4.12 -2.60
N TYR A 188 13.58 -4.58 -2.43
CA TYR A 188 14.01 -5.11 -1.13
C TYR A 188 14.63 -4.03 -0.23
N PRO A 189 14.36 -4.04 1.09
CA PRO A 189 14.96 -3.08 2.00
C PRO A 189 16.49 -3.14 1.87
N ARG A 190 17.11 -1.95 1.81
CA ARG A 190 18.54 -1.77 1.54
C ARG A 190 19.37 -2.53 2.58
N GLY A 191 19.84 -3.71 2.22
CA GLY A 191 20.96 -4.33 2.90
C GLY A 191 22.24 -3.65 2.45
N ALA A 192 22.79 -2.74 3.26
CA ALA A 192 24.17 -2.27 3.05
C ALA A 192 25.18 -3.43 3.19
N THR A 193 24.80 -4.54 3.83
CA THR A 193 25.69 -5.69 4.12
C THR A 193 25.00 -7.05 4.26
N ALA A 194 23.69 -7.20 4.02
CA ALA A 194 22.99 -8.46 4.29
C ALA A 194 22.81 -9.31 3.01
N ARG A 195 23.33 -10.55 3.02
CA ARG A 195 23.00 -11.57 2.03
C ARG A 195 21.48 -11.70 1.94
N THR A 196 20.93 -11.59 0.72
CA THR A 196 19.55 -11.98 0.41
C THR A 196 19.35 -13.43 0.87
N PRO A 197 18.43 -13.72 1.80
CA PRO A 197 18.11 -15.10 2.15
C PRO A 197 17.75 -15.90 0.90
N SER A 198 18.29 -17.11 0.74
CA SER A 198 18.05 -17.97 -0.42
C SER A 198 16.56 -18.30 -0.61
N THR A 199 15.78 -18.25 0.46
CA THR A 199 14.33 -18.47 0.48
C THR A 199 13.54 -17.33 -0.16
N LEU A 200 14.10 -16.11 -0.28
CA LEU A 200 13.37 -14.97 -0.86
C LEU A 200 13.01 -15.17 -2.33
N ASN A 201 13.83 -15.89 -3.10
CA ASN A 201 13.50 -16.20 -4.50
C ASN A 201 12.28 -17.12 -4.59
N THR A 202 12.18 -18.10 -3.69
CA THR A 202 11.02 -19.00 -3.59
C THR A 202 9.77 -18.26 -3.14
N VAL A 203 9.88 -17.39 -2.12
CA VAL A 203 8.77 -16.55 -1.64
C VAL A 203 8.29 -15.61 -2.74
N ARG A 204 9.23 -14.94 -3.45
CA ARG A 204 8.91 -14.10 -4.61
C ARG A 204 8.18 -14.88 -5.69
N ALA A 205 8.73 -16.00 -6.15
CA ALA A 205 8.13 -16.81 -7.21
C ALA A 205 6.77 -17.40 -6.81
N GLY A 206 6.61 -17.81 -5.54
CA GLY A 206 5.33 -18.22 -4.98
C GLY A 206 4.31 -17.10 -4.98
N GLY A 207 4.69 -15.92 -4.45
CA GLY A 207 3.83 -14.75 -4.37
C GLY A 207 3.40 -14.23 -5.75
N LEU A 208 4.32 -14.20 -6.71
CA LEU A 208 4.02 -13.81 -8.08
C LEU A 208 3.03 -14.78 -8.74
N ARG A 209 3.21 -16.09 -8.58
CA ARG A 209 2.25 -17.09 -9.09
C ARG A 209 0.88 -16.96 -8.42
N HIS A 210 0.84 -16.71 -7.11
CA HIS A 210 -0.40 -16.50 -6.37
C HIS A 210 -1.18 -15.28 -6.90
N VAL A 211 -0.53 -14.12 -6.99
CA VAL A 211 -1.18 -12.91 -7.52
C VAL A 211 -1.69 -13.13 -8.94
N GLN A 212 -0.92 -13.82 -9.80
CA GLN A 212 -1.36 -14.13 -11.17
C GLN A 212 -2.59 -15.04 -11.17
N SER A 213 -2.56 -16.12 -10.38
CA SER A 213 -3.68 -17.05 -10.24
C SER A 213 -4.95 -16.34 -9.80
N ILE A 214 -4.85 -15.38 -8.87
CA ILE A 214 -6.01 -14.60 -8.43
C ILE A 214 -6.47 -13.65 -9.54
N LEU A 215 -5.56 -12.96 -10.24
CA LEU A 215 -5.92 -12.06 -11.36
C LEU A 215 -6.62 -12.81 -12.50
N ASP A 216 -6.19 -14.04 -12.81
CA ASP A 216 -6.81 -14.88 -13.84
C ASP A 216 -8.21 -15.32 -13.40
N ALA A 217 -8.35 -15.77 -12.15
CA ALA A 217 -9.62 -16.21 -11.57
C ALA A 217 -10.65 -15.07 -11.38
N THR A 218 -10.18 -13.83 -11.25
CA THR A 218 -11.01 -12.63 -11.00
C THR A 218 -10.99 -11.65 -12.18
N SER A 219 -10.83 -12.17 -13.40
CA SER A 219 -10.71 -11.39 -14.63
C SER A 219 -11.94 -10.52 -14.96
N ASN A 220 -13.09 -10.74 -14.31
CA ASN A 220 -14.29 -9.91 -14.46
C ASN A 220 -14.48 -8.89 -13.32
N THR A 221 -13.70 -8.98 -12.24
CA THR A 221 -13.84 -8.06 -11.10
C THR A 221 -13.51 -6.62 -11.52
N SER A 222 -14.46 -5.72 -11.28
CA SER A 222 -14.34 -4.31 -11.65
C SER A 222 -13.21 -3.62 -10.86
N ALA A 223 -12.47 -2.74 -11.54
CA ALA A 223 -11.33 -2.00 -10.98
C ALA A 223 -10.21 -2.86 -10.35
N ARG A 224 -10.10 -4.16 -10.70
CA ARG A 224 -9.12 -5.08 -10.08
C ARG A 224 -7.67 -4.58 -10.08
N LEU A 225 -7.23 -3.89 -11.14
CA LEU A 225 -5.87 -3.37 -11.24
C LEU A 225 -5.65 -2.20 -10.28
N SER A 226 -6.63 -1.29 -10.17
CA SER A 226 -6.59 -0.21 -9.18
C SER A 226 -6.62 -0.77 -7.75
N ILE A 227 -7.39 -1.82 -7.50
CA ILE A 227 -7.40 -2.50 -6.19
C ILE A 227 -6.03 -3.17 -5.89
N LEU A 228 -5.41 -3.82 -6.88
CA LEU A 228 -4.07 -4.41 -6.74
C LEU A 228 -2.99 -3.35 -6.49
N ASN A 229 -3.09 -2.20 -7.18
CA ASN A 229 -2.26 -1.02 -6.96
C ASN A 229 -2.42 -0.49 -5.52
N LEU A 230 -3.66 -0.30 -5.05
CA LEU A 230 -3.92 0.15 -3.69
C LEU A 230 -3.36 -0.83 -2.66
N MET A 231 -3.57 -2.13 -2.87
CA MET A 231 -3.06 -3.17 -1.99
C MET A 231 -1.54 -3.15 -1.92
N GLY A 232 -0.85 -3.00 -3.05
CA GLY A 232 0.62 -2.93 -3.08
C GLY A 232 1.19 -1.72 -2.36
N ALA A 233 0.47 -0.59 -2.35
CA ALA A 233 0.86 0.60 -1.61
C ALA A 233 0.52 0.48 -0.11
N ALA A 234 -0.70 0.03 0.23
CA ALA A 234 -1.20 -0.05 1.60
C ALA A 234 -0.55 -1.17 2.42
N SER A 235 -0.15 -2.28 1.78
CA SER A 235 0.56 -3.35 2.48
C SER A 235 2.01 -3.00 2.80
N CYS A 236 2.52 -1.86 2.29
CA CYS A 236 3.86 -1.38 2.59
C CYS A 236 3.87 -0.62 3.93
N PRO A 237 4.60 -1.11 4.94
CA PRO A 237 4.66 -0.46 6.25
C PRO A 237 5.43 0.86 6.15
N ASP A 238 6.38 1.00 5.23
CA ASP A 238 7.15 2.23 5.07
C ASP A 238 7.33 2.56 3.59
N LEU A 239 6.24 3.02 2.99
CA LEU A 239 6.16 3.36 1.57
C LEU A 239 7.21 4.40 1.15
N TRP A 240 7.57 5.29 2.08
CA TRP A 240 8.63 6.28 1.93
C TRP A 240 10.01 5.69 1.64
N HIS A 241 10.31 4.51 2.17
CA HIS A 241 11.57 3.81 1.90
C HIS A 241 11.45 2.72 0.83
N HIS A 242 10.32 2.64 0.11
CA HIS A 242 10.05 1.59 -0.87
C HIS A 242 9.67 2.15 -2.26
N PRO A 243 10.68 2.57 -3.05
CA PRO A 243 10.40 3.24 -4.32
C PRO A 243 9.65 2.40 -5.35
N ALA A 244 9.79 1.08 -5.34
CA ALA A 244 9.07 0.22 -6.29
C ALA A 244 7.56 0.20 -6.00
N ALA A 245 7.16 0.14 -4.73
CA ALA A 245 5.75 0.21 -4.34
C ALA A 245 5.18 1.58 -4.68
N VAL A 246 5.94 2.65 -4.51
CA VAL A 246 5.51 3.98 -4.98
C VAL A 246 5.37 4.01 -6.49
N ARG A 247 6.40 3.59 -7.23
CA ARG A 247 6.43 3.67 -8.70
C ARG A 247 5.37 2.81 -9.37
N TYR A 248 5.17 1.59 -8.90
CA TYR A 248 4.31 0.62 -9.56
C TYR A 248 2.95 0.47 -8.90
N SER A 249 2.78 0.86 -7.64
CA SER A 249 1.50 0.69 -6.92
C SER A 249 0.80 2.01 -6.62
N LEU A 250 1.52 3.11 -6.31
CA LEU A 250 0.89 4.39 -5.97
C LEU A 250 0.84 5.39 -7.13
N LEU A 251 1.95 5.56 -7.87
CA LEU A 251 2.07 6.49 -9.00
C LEU A 251 1.00 6.27 -10.08
N PRO A 252 0.54 5.04 -10.41
CA PRO A 252 -0.54 4.85 -11.38
C PRO A 252 -1.81 5.63 -11.04
N PHE A 253 -2.15 5.79 -9.76
CA PHE A 253 -3.27 6.65 -9.35
C PHE A 253 -3.00 8.12 -9.65
N VAL A 254 -1.81 8.60 -9.27
CA VAL A 254 -1.44 10.02 -9.36
C VAL A 254 -1.35 10.50 -10.82
N THR A 255 -1.04 9.59 -11.74
CA THR A 255 -0.99 9.88 -13.17
C THR A 255 -2.33 9.68 -13.89
N ASP A 256 -3.35 9.18 -13.21
CA ASP A 256 -4.68 9.00 -13.78
C ASP A 256 -5.38 10.36 -13.96
N THR A 257 -6.18 10.49 -15.01
CA THR A 257 -6.96 11.71 -15.29
C THR A 257 -8.02 12.03 -14.24
N ALA A 258 -8.50 11.02 -13.50
CA ALA A 258 -9.44 11.20 -12.40
C ALA A 258 -8.78 11.67 -11.10
N TRP A 259 -7.46 11.94 -11.12
CA TRP A 259 -6.69 12.34 -9.95
C TRP A 259 -6.49 13.88 -9.85
N PRO A 260 -6.52 14.45 -8.63
CA PRO A 260 -6.96 13.82 -7.37
C PRO A 260 -8.49 13.73 -7.30
N PRO A 261 -9.04 12.78 -6.53
CA PRO A 261 -10.48 12.78 -6.23
C PRO A 261 -10.91 14.09 -5.58
N GLU A 262 -12.14 14.54 -5.82
CA GLU A 262 -12.68 15.78 -5.22
C GLU A 262 -12.50 15.83 -3.70
N GLU A 263 -12.22 16.99 -3.12
CA GLU A 263 -12.10 17.15 -1.65
C GLU A 263 -11.05 16.23 -0.98
N THR A 264 -9.99 15.87 -1.71
CA THR A 264 -8.86 15.11 -1.15
C THR A 264 -7.61 15.98 -1.03
N THR A 265 -6.60 15.76 -1.86
CA THR A 265 -5.25 16.34 -1.71
C THR A 265 -4.95 17.45 -2.72
N GLU A 266 -4.28 18.50 -2.25
CA GLU A 266 -3.65 19.52 -3.09
C GLU A 266 -2.14 19.28 -3.30
N LEU A 267 -1.52 18.46 -2.44
CA LEU A 267 -0.08 18.22 -2.42
C LEU A 267 0.33 17.02 -3.27
N ALA A 268 -0.42 15.93 -3.20
CA ALA A 268 -0.05 14.66 -3.80
C ALA A 268 -0.42 14.60 -5.29
N ARG A 269 -0.04 15.64 -6.04
CA ARG A 269 -0.22 15.77 -7.49
C ARG A 269 1.02 15.29 -8.24
N ALA A 270 0.90 15.18 -9.56
CA ALA A 270 2.02 14.78 -10.43
C ALA A 270 3.28 15.63 -10.23
N SER A 271 3.15 16.94 -9.96
CA SER A 271 4.28 17.82 -9.65
C SER A 271 5.07 17.39 -8.40
N GLY A 272 4.38 17.09 -7.30
CA GLY A 272 5.01 16.60 -6.06
C GLY A 272 5.71 15.26 -6.26
N PHE A 273 5.09 14.35 -7.02
CA PHE A 273 5.70 13.07 -7.38
C PHE A 273 6.91 13.24 -8.30
N ASN A 274 6.88 14.16 -9.26
CA ASN A 274 8.02 14.45 -10.14
C ASN A 274 9.25 14.94 -9.37
N GLU A 275 9.06 15.77 -8.35
CA GLU A 275 10.16 16.23 -7.50
C GLU A 275 10.75 15.11 -6.65
N MET A 276 9.89 14.30 -6.03
CA MET A 276 10.29 13.11 -5.28
C MET A 276 11.06 12.14 -6.17
N GLN A 277 10.54 11.83 -7.36
CA GLN A 277 11.18 11.00 -8.38
C GLN A 277 12.59 11.53 -8.70
N LYS A 278 12.74 12.81 -9.07
CA LYS A 278 14.06 13.41 -9.35
C LYS A 278 15.04 13.28 -8.18
N ARG A 279 14.54 13.35 -6.94
CA ARG A 279 15.37 13.14 -5.74
C ARG A 279 15.73 11.66 -5.55
N TRP A 280 14.87 10.74 -5.91
CA TRP A 280 15.10 9.29 -5.80
C TRP A 280 16.04 8.78 -6.89
N GLU A 281 15.88 9.26 -8.12
CA GLU A 281 16.79 9.00 -9.25
C GLU A 281 18.23 9.41 -8.93
N ARG A 282 18.43 10.62 -8.38
CA ARG A 282 19.75 11.11 -7.94
C ARG A 282 20.41 10.22 -6.88
N ARG A 283 19.60 9.48 -6.11
CA ARG A 283 20.06 8.52 -5.08
C ARG A 283 20.16 7.08 -5.61
N GLY A 284 19.91 6.85 -6.90
CA GLY A 284 19.90 5.52 -7.52
C GLY A 284 18.74 4.62 -7.09
N ASN A 285 17.64 5.21 -6.60
CA ASN A 285 16.51 4.53 -5.98
C ASN A 285 15.21 4.62 -6.81
N TRP A 286 15.28 4.86 -8.12
CA TRP A 286 14.09 4.94 -8.98
C TRP A 286 14.28 4.14 -10.26
#